data_AF-A0A0C3CCR3-F1
#
_entry.id   AF-A0A0C3CCR3-F1
#
_cell.length_a   1.000
_cell.length_b   1.000
_cell.length_c   1.000
_cell.angle_alpha   90.00
_cell.angle_beta   90.00
_cell.angle_gamma   90.00
#
_symmetry.space_group_name_H-M   'P 1'
#
loop_
_entity.id
_entity.type
_entity.pdbx_description
1 polymer ?
#
loop_
_entity_poly.entity_id
_entity_poly.type
_entity_poly.pdbx_seq_one_letter_code
_entity_poly.pdbx_strand_id
1 'polypeptide(L)'
;MPGSASDSIVATLMRKLNTATTNSLRSAGDTDDIVDGLLKSLPILGQQPLPKWDEEVIAPMGGNVADVAQAALKNLNFHVSHPKRNIHRLARIAKGIILITHLSNNKIIRDAFIAQHSIRALVDAMGSLSPLPTNNQSRQYATLCISNGCNCVRGHMFANYGLTGITEAFDSGILPVLLRCADLLIGDDAQYFNLLCEDLPKYIIYPSVLRTAEKSLTGFVVESASQAQSATSKRARKAFSRFQTSMDEIIAIKDIGVGHGKEVCANKMCYKSDLRSALWLCSGCNESYYCSSSCQRADWKGSHREYCKEVMAARNKGQVSPISPKDISFLHTLAQNELFLRERRVRSACREHQITMPVVEFDYTKYPFEITIGSAVSLPLPFSGGSPSSESLRSDWQNTVKIAPGREANVVIHVRYPTGAFAQIMESKLFMELDNDSDSDTSTPVLDDLLDRFYTVQVKV
;
A
#
# COMPACT_ATOMS: atom_id res chain seq x y z
N MET A 1 29.66 7.55 -44.17
CA MET A 1 28.31 6.97 -44.29
C MET A 1 27.98 6.28 -42.99
N PRO A 2 26.98 6.72 -42.22
CA PRO A 2 26.52 5.97 -41.06
C PRO A 2 25.89 4.68 -41.55
N GLY A 3 26.42 3.53 -41.12
CA GLY A 3 25.92 2.22 -41.51
C GLY A 3 24.45 2.08 -41.14
N SER A 4 23.66 1.55 -42.08
CA SER A 4 22.27 1.17 -41.84
C SER A 4 22.24 0.12 -40.73
N ALA A 5 21.99 0.56 -39.49
CA ALA A 5 21.74 -0.35 -38.38
C ALA A 5 20.57 -1.26 -38.79
N SER A 6 20.78 -2.57 -38.79
CA SER A 6 19.69 -3.52 -39.01
C SER A 6 18.63 -3.24 -37.95
N ASP A 7 17.43 -2.85 -38.40
CA ASP A 7 16.32 -2.52 -37.51
C ASP A 7 16.07 -3.72 -36.59
N SER A 8 16.21 -3.53 -35.27
CA SER A 8 16.02 -4.61 -34.30
C SER A 8 14.63 -5.23 -34.47
N ILE A 9 14.51 -6.54 -34.24
CA ILE A 9 13.23 -7.25 -34.32
C ILE A 9 12.20 -6.60 -33.38
N VAL A 10 12.63 -6.19 -32.18
CA VAL A 10 11.79 -5.48 -31.21
C VAL A 10 11.29 -4.17 -31.78
N ALA A 11 12.18 -3.37 -32.38
CA ALA A 11 11.82 -2.08 -32.98
C ALA A 11 10.77 -2.22 -34.09
N THR A 12 10.95 -3.23 -34.95
CA THR A 12 10.02 -3.55 -36.03
C THR A 12 8.64 -3.94 -35.48
N LEU A 13 8.61 -4.79 -34.46
CA LEU A 13 7.36 -5.27 -33.85
C LEU A 13 6.63 -4.16 -33.08
N MET A 14 7.35 -3.30 -32.36
CA MET A 14 6.77 -2.14 -31.68
C MET A 14 6.13 -1.16 -32.68
N ARG A 15 6.79 -0.90 -33.82
CA ARG A 15 6.21 -0.08 -34.90
C ARG A 15 4.92 -0.69 -35.46
N LYS A 16 4.91 -2.02 -35.66
CA LYS A 16 3.70 -2.74 -36.10
C LYS A 16 2.59 -2.67 -35.05
N LEU A 17 2.92 -2.81 -33.76
CA LEU A 17 1.97 -2.66 -32.66
C LEU A 17 1.36 -1.25 -32.64
N ASN A 18 2.17 -0.21 -32.85
CA ASN A 18 1.71 1.17 -32.94
C ASN A 18 0.68 1.35 -34.07
N THR A 19 1.04 0.92 -35.28
CA THR A 19 0.16 1.02 -36.46
C THR A 19 -1.13 0.23 -36.27
N ALA A 20 -1.04 -0.99 -35.73
CA ALA A 20 -2.20 -1.82 -35.47
C ALA A 20 -3.12 -1.21 -34.40
N THR A 21 -2.55 -0.47 -33.43
CA THR A 21 -3.33 0.09 -32.32
C THR A 21 -3.92 1.47 -32.59
N THR A 22 -3.39 2.20 -33.57
CA THR A 22 -3.88 3.51 -34.03
C THR A 22 -5.01 3.40 -35.06
N ASN A 23 -5.02 2.35 -35.89
CA ASN A 23 -6.08 2.11 -36.86
C ASN A 23 -7.38 1.59 -36.19
N SER A 24 -8.52 2.21 -36.51
CA SER A 24 -9.84 1.89 -35.93
C SER A 24 -10.44 0.57 -36.44
N LEU A 25 -10.02 0.10 -37.62
CA LEU A 25 -10.46 -1.16 -38.24
C LEU A 25 -9.49 -2.28 -37.86
N ARG A 26 -9.63 -2.83 -36.64
CA ARG A 26 -8.77 -3.92 -36.17
C ARG A 26 -9.34 -5.29 -36.53
N SER A 27 -8.52 -6.15 -37.14
CA SER A 27 -8.74 -7.60 -37.08
C SER A 27 -8.01 -8.16 -35.85
N ALA A 28 -8.64 -9.09 -35.13
CA ALA A 28 -8.06 -9.68 -33.92
C ALA A 28 -6.86 -10.60 -34.18
N GLY A 29 -6.61 -10.97 -35.44
CA GLY A 29 -5.46 -11.79 -35.83
C GLY A 29 -4.18 -10.97 -35.93
N ASP A 30 -4.28 -9.72 -36.39
CA ASP A 30 -3.10 -8.91 -36.76
C ASP A 30 -2.20 -8.57 -35.56
N THR A 31 -2.75 -8.44 -34.35
CA THR A 31 -1.96 -8.13 -33.15
C THR A 31 -1.40 -9.37 -32.45
N ASP A 32 -1.94 -10.56 -32.69
CA ASP A 32 -1.55 -11.78 -31.97
C ASP A 32 -0.10 -12.18 -32.30
N ASP A 33 0.23 -12.22 -33.59
CA ASP A 33 1.58 -12.53 -34.08
C ASP A 33 2.60 -11.46 -33.64
N ILE A 34 2.17 -10.19 -33.60
CA ILE A 34 3.02 -9.08 -33.14
C ILE A 34 3.36 -9.26 -31.66
N VAL A 35 2.34 -9.49 -30.82
CA VAL A 35 2.52 -9.67 -29.38
C VAL A 35 3.34 -10.93 -29.10
N ASP A 36 3.11 -12.04 -29.81
CA ASP A 36 3.93 -13.25 -29.66
C ASP A 36 5.39 -13.01 -30.05
N GLY A 37 5.63 -12.25 -31.12
CA GLY A 37 6.97 -11.81 -31.47
C GLY A 37 7.61 -11.00 -30.34
N LEU A 38 6.89 -10.03 -29.79
CA LEU A 38 7.39 -9.17 -28.71
C LEU A 38 7.69 -9.98 -27.45
N LEU A 39 6.82 -10.91 -27.06
CA LEU A 39 7.03 -11.75 -25.88
C LEU A 39 8.24 -12.70 -26.04
N LYS A 40 8.55 -13.13 -27.27
CA LYS A 40 9.75 -13.94 -27.55
C LYS A 40 11.02 -13.11 -27.62
N SER A 41 10.94 -11.85 -28.02
CA SER A 41 12.11 -10.98 -28.23
C SER A 41 12.44 -10.09 -27.03
N LEU A 42 11.46 -9.74 -26.19
CA LEU A 42 11.70 -9.02 -24.94
C LEU A 42 12.22 -10.02 -23.89
N PRO A 43 13.33 -9.72 -23.22
CA PRO A 43 13.91 -10.62 -22.23
C PRO A 43 12.94 -10.84 -21.06
N ILE A 44 12.89 -12.09 -20.62
CA ILE A 44 12.22 -12.44 -19.37
C ILE A 44 13.00 -11.80 -18.21
N LEU A 45 12.27 -11.39 -17.17
CA LEU A 45 12.85 -10.83 -15.93
C LEU A 45 14.13 -11.58 -15.50
N GLY A 46 15.23 -10.86 -15.39
CA GLY A 46 16.54 -11.39 -14.95
C GLY A 46 17.46 -11.88 -16.06
N GLN A 47 17.03 -11.87 -17.33
CA GLN A 47 17.89 -12.22 -18.47
C GLN A 47 18.48 -10.95 -19.11
N GLN A 48 19.80 -11.00 -19.39
CA GLN A 48 20.53 -10.00 -20.17
C GLN A 48 20.77 -10.55 -21.59
N PRO A 49 20.89 -9.69 -22.62
CA PRO A 49 20.84 -8.23 -22.54
C PRO A 49 19.40 -7.66 -22.46
N LEU A 50 19.22 -6.61 -21.66
CA LEU A 50 18.00 -5.79 -21.72
C LEU A 50 17.86 -5.09 -23.08
N PRO A 51 16.63 -4.85 -23.58
CA PRO A 51 16.45 -4.13 -24.82
C PRO A 51 16.93 -2.69 -24.66
N LYS A 52 17.36 -2.09 -25.76
CA LYS A 52 17.71 -0.67 -25.77
C LYS A 52 16.42 0.14 -25.80
N TRP A 53 15.83 0.39 -24.63
CA TRP A 53 14.48 0.94 -24.47
C TRP A 53 14.20 2.17 -25.34
N ASP A 54 15.12 3.13 -25.41
CA ASP A 54 14.93 4.35 -26.20
C ASP A 54 14.87 4.05 -27.70
N GLU A 55 15.77 3.22 -28.20
CA GLU A 55 15.96 2.93 -29.63
C GLU A 55 14.97 1.87 -30.15
N GLU A 56 14.71 0.84 -29.35
CA GLU A 56 13.97 -0.35 -29.76
C GLU A 56 12.50 -0.35 -29.31
N VAL A 57 12.13 0.46 -28.31
CA VAL A 57 10.77 0.46 -27.75
C VAL A 57 10.12 1.83 -27.87
N ILE A 58 10.78 2.91 -27.46
CA ILE A 58 10.20 4.25 -27.38
C ILE A 58 10.23 4.95 -28.75
N ALA A 59 11.37 4.97 -29.46
CA ALA A 59 11.48 5.60 -30.77
C ALA A 59 10.52 5.00 -31.82
N PRO A 60 10.31 3.67 -31.92
CA PRO A 60 9.33 3.09 -32.85
C PRO A 60 7.87 3.46 -32.53
N MET A 61 7.61 3.90 -31.30
CA MET A 61 6.31 4.43 -30.85
C MET A 61 6.22 5.96 -31.02
N GLY A 62 7.10 6.58 -31.80
CA GLY A 62 7.12 8.03 -32.04
C GLY A 62 7.90 8.84 -31.01
N GLY A 63 8.69 8.18 -30.15
CA GLY A 63 9.52 8.85 -29.14
C GLY A 63 8.76 9.18 -27.84
N ASN A 64 7.48 8.80 -27.73
CA ASN A 64 6.63 9.12 -26.59
C ASN A 64 6.28 7.86 -25.78
N VAL A 65 6.68 7.84 -24.51
CA VAL A 65 6.42 6.73 -23.57
C VAL A 65 4.93 6.50 -23.31
N ALA A 66 4.09 7.54 -23.43
CA ALA A 66 2.65 7.40 -23.26
C ALA A 66 2.04 6.53 -24.37
N ASP A 67 2.56 6.63 -25.60
CA ASP A 67 2.05 5.87 -26.74
C ASP A 67 2.39 4.37 -26.63
N VAL A 68 3.55 4.04 -26.04
CA VAL A 68 3.92 2.66 -25.67
C VAL A 68 2.86 2.05 -24.76
N ALA A 69 2.55 2.74 -23.65
CA ALA A 69 1.58 2.27 -22.67
C ALA A 69 0.16 2.23 -23.25
N GLN A 70 -0.23 3.24 -24.02
CA GLN A 70 -1.55 3.33 -24.64
C GLN A 70 -1.79 2.19 -25.62
N ALA A 71 -0.81 1.86 -26.46
CA ALA A 71 -0.91 0.78 -27.43
C ALA A 71 -1.14 -0.58 -26.74
N ALA A 72 -0.34 -0.89 -25.71
CA ALA A 72 -0.48 -2.12 -24.95
C ALA A 72 -1.82 -2.21 -24.20
N LEU A 73 -2.27 -1.12 -23.55
CA LEU A 73 -3.58 -1.07 -22.88
C LEU A 73 -4.74 -1.20 -23.87
N LYS A 74 -4.68 -0.51 -25.01
CA LYS A 74 -5.69 -0.64 -26.08
C LYS A 74 -5.72 -2.06 -26.64
N ASN A 75 -4.59 -2.77 -26.71
CA ASN A 75 -4.57 -4.16 -27.14
C ASN A 75 -5.24 -5.07 -26.10
N LEU A 76 -4.93 -4.91 -24.82
CA LEU A 76 -5.58 -5.65 -23.72
C LEU A 76 -7.10 -5.41 -23.73
N ASN A 77 -7.52 -4.14 -23.69
CA ASN A 77 -8.93 -3.75 -23.62
C ASN A 77 -9.75 -4.24 -24.82
N PHE A 78 -9.14 -4.31 -26.00
CA PHE A 78 -9.78 -4.89 -27.19
C PHE A 78 -10.13 -6.37 -27.01
N HIS A 79 -9.27 -7.16 -26.36
CA HIS A 79 -9.55 -8.57 -26.08
C HIS A 79 -10.45 -8.77 -24.86
N VAL A 80 -10.37 -7.88 -23.87
CA VAL A 80 -11.28 -7.88 -22.71
C VAL A 80 -12.72 -7.62 -23.15
N SER A 81 -12.94 -6.64 -24.03
CA SER A 81 -14.26 -6.28 -24.55
C SER A 81 -14.84 -7.26 -25.58
N HIS A 82 -14.04 -8.21 -26.08
CA HIS A 82 -14.52 -9.20 -27.05
C HIS A 82 -15.61 -10.12 -26.46
N PRO A 83 -16.79 -10.25 -27.11
CA PRO A 83 -17.91 -11.01 -26.56
C PRO A 83 -17.71 -12.53 -26.57
N LYS A 84 -16.85 -13.04 -27.46
CA LYS A 84 -16.59 -14.48 -27.61
C LYS A 84 -15.71 -15.00 -26.48
N ARG A 85 -16.28 -15.80 -25.57
CA ARG A 85 -15.56 -16.48 -24.47
C ARG A 85 -14.95 -17.81 -24.93
N ASN A 86 -13.92 -17.73 -25.76
CA ASN A 86 -13.18 -18.92 -26.20
C ASN A 86 -11.75 -18.94 -25.63
N ILE A 87 -11.07 -20.07 -25.80
CA ILE A 87 -9.71 -20.28 -25.30
C ILE A 87 -8.69 -19.28 -25.87
N HIS A 88 -8.84 -18.91 -27.15
CA HIS A 88 -7.95 -17.95 -27.81
C HIS A 88 -8.08 -16.55 -27.19
N ARG A 89 -9.29 -16.14 -26.77
CA ARG A 89 -9.47 -14.88 -26.02
C ARG A 89 -8.68 -14.89 -24.73
N LEU A 90 -8.76 -15.97 -23.94
CA LEU A 90 -8.03 -16.09 -22.68
C LEU A 90 -6.52 -16.05 -22.91
N ALA A 91 -6.03 -16.77 -23.92
CA ALA A 91 -4.62 -16.74 -24.31
C ALA A 91 -4.17 -15.32 -24.68
N ARG A 92 -4.97 -14.55 -25.44
CA ARG A 92 -4.66 -13.17 -25.82
C ARG A 92 -4.68 -12.19 -24.65
N ILE A 93 -5.63 -12.34 -23.72
CA ILE A 93 -5.64 -11.56 -22.48
C ILE A 93 -4.37 -11.85 -21.67
N ALA A 94 -4.01 -13.13 -21.52
CA ALA A 94 -2.78 -13.52 -20.81
C ALA A 94 -1.54 -12.87 -21.44
N LYS A 95 -1.40 -12.98 -22.77
CA LYS A 95 -0.30 -12.34 -23.52
C LYS A 95 -0.28 -10.82 -23.34
N GLY A 96 -1.44 -10.16 -23.37
CA GLY A 96 -1.56 -8.71 -23.14
C GLY A 96 -1.08 -8.31 -21.75
N ILE A 97 -1.49 -9.03 -20.71
CA ILE A 97 -1.04 -8.79 -19.32
C ILE A 97 0.47 -9.04 -19.20
N ILE A 98 1.00 -10.11 -19.78
CA ILE A 98 2.44 -10.43 -19.76
C ILE A 98 3.24 -9.34 -20.48
N LEU A 99 2.77 -8.85 -21.63
CA LEU A 99 3.41 -7.76 -22.36
C LEU A 99 3.48 -6.49 -21.50
N ILE A 100 2.37 -6.09 -20.88
CA ILE A 100 2.35 -4.94 -19.96
C ILE A 100 3.33 -5.14 -18.80
N THR A 101 3.39 -6.36 -18.25
CA THR A 101 4.32 -6.73 -17.19
C THR A 101 5.78 -6.55 -17.63
N HIS A 102 6.15 -7.04 -18.82
CA HIS A 102 7.51 -6.90 -19.36
C HIS A 102 7.89 -5.45 -19.66
N LEU A 103 6.99 -4.69 -20.28
CA LEU A 103 7.21 -3.26 -20.56
C LEU A 103 7.34 -2.43 -19.27
N SER A 104 6.65 -2.83 -18.20
CA SER A 104 6.71 -2.18 -16.88
C SER A 104 8.03 -2.36 -16.13
N ASN A 105 8.97 -3.15 -16.67
CA ASN A 105 10.33 -3.24 -16.15
C ASN A 105 11.11 -1.94 -16.34
N ASN A 106 10.78 -1.17 -17.38
CA ASN A 106 11.29 0.19 -17.54
C ASN A 106 10.47 1.16 -16.69
N LYS A 107 11.13 1.93 -15.81
CA LYS A 107 10.46 2.85 -14.88
C LYS A 107 9.57 3.87 -15.61
N ILE A 108 10.08 4.50 -16.67
CA ILE A 108 9.38 5.59 -17.35
C ILE A 108 8.13 5.06 -18.07
N ILE A 109 8.23 3.88 -18.68
CA ILE A 109 7.08 3.21 -19.33
C ILE A 109 6.05 2.76 -18.28
N ARG A 110 6.50 2.23 -17.12
CA ARG A 110 5.61 1.88 -16.01
C ARG A 110 4.85 3.09 -15.47
N ASP A 111 5.52 4.21 -15.30
CA ASP A 111 4.89 5.46 -14.85
C ASP A 111 3.84 5.93 -15.88
N ALA A 112 4.11 5.75 -17.17
CA ALA A 112 3.15 6.04 -18.25
C ALA A 112 1.93 5.10 -18.25
N PHE A 113 2.09 3.82 -17.86
CA PHE A 113 0.97 2.89 -17.63
C PHE A 113 0.09 3.34 -16.48
N ILE A 114 0.70 3.69 -15.34
CA ILE A 114 -0.03 4.13 -14.14
C ILE A 114 -0.80 5.42 -14.41
N ALA A 115 -0.19 6.37 -15.12
CA ALA A 115 -0.85 7.61 -15.54
C ALA A 115 -2.07 7.36 -16.47
N GLN A 116 -2.18 6.17 -17.08
CA GLN A 116 -3.28 5.75 -17.95
C GLN A 116 -4.19 4.68 -17.30
N HIS A 117 -4.21 4.60 -15.97
CA HIS A 117 -5.08 3.69 -15.20
C HIS A 117 -4.91 2.21 -15.56
N SER A 118 -3.65 1.77 -15.70
CA SER A 118 -3.32 0.38 -15.97
C SER A 118 -3.83 -0.58 -14.90
N ILE A 119 -3.89 -0.17 -13.62
CA ILE A 119 -4.40 -1.01 -12.53
C ILE A 119 -5.86 -1.37 -12.81
N ARG A 120 -6.70 -0.38 -13.15
CA ARG A 120 -8.09 -0.64 -13.57
C ARG A 120 -8.19 -1.62 -14.73
N ALA A 121 -7.42 -1.39 -15.80
CA ALA A 121 -7.44 -2.27 -16.98
C ALA A 121 -7.04 -3.72 -16.64
N LEU A 122 -6.06 -3.91 -15.75
CA LEU A 122 -5.62 -5.23 -15.28
C LEU A 122 -6.69 -5.90 -14.42
N VAL A 123 -7.34 -5.15 -13.51
CA VAL A 123 -8.44 -5.64 -12.68
C VAL A 123 -9.64 -6.04 -13.54
N ASP A 124 -10.00 -5.22 -14.51
CA ASP A 124 -11.07 -5.51 -15.48
C ASP A 124 -10.74 -6.77 -16.31
N ALA A 125 -9.48 -6.91 -16.75
CA ALA A 125 -9.03 -8.08 -17.49
C ALA A 125 -9.18 -9.37 -16.67
N MET A 126 -8.74 -9.37 -15.41
CA MET A 126 -8.92 -10.49 -14.48
C MET A 126 -10.40 -10.76 -14.19
N GLY A 127 -11.19 -9.71 -13.98
CA GLY A 127 -12.63 -9.83 -13.75
C GLY A 127 -13.39 -10.44 -14.93
N SER A 128 -12.93 -10.19 -16.15
CA SER A 128 -13.53 -10.69 -17.40
C SER A 128 -13.31 -12.20 -17.66
N LEU A 129 -12.57 -12.88 -16.78
CA LEU A 129 -12.30 -14.31 -16.85
C LEU A 129 -13.46 -15.15 -16.28
N SER A 130 -14.35 -14.55 -15.48
CA SER A 130 -15.53 -15.22 -14.91
C SER A 130 -16.73 -15.15 -15.86
N PRO A 131 -17.55 -16.20 -16.03
CA PRO A 131 -17.62 -17.46 -15.27
C PRO A 131 -16.61 -18.53 -15.73
N LEU A 132 -16.52 -19.62 -14.95
CA LEU A 132 -15.50 -20.67 -15.07
C LEU A 132 -15.36 -21.27 -16.48
N PRO A 133 -14.13 -21.39 -17.02
CA PRO A 133 -13.88 -22.19 -18.21
C PRO A 133 -14.07 -23.69 -17.95
N THR A 134 -14.73 -24.39 -18.87
CA THR A 134 -15.06 -25.82 -18.73
C THR A 134 -13.89 -26.76 -18.96
N ASN A 135 -12.90 -26.37 -19.78
CA ASN A 135 -11.74 -27.21 -20.12
C ASN A 135 -10.45 -26.82 -19.36
N ASN A 136 -9.55 -27.80 -19.16
CA ASN A 136 -8.31 -27.63 -18.40
C ASN A 136 -7.36 -26.57 -19.00
N GLN A 137 -7.24 -26.51 -20.33
CA GLN A 137 -6.33 -25.57 -20.99
C GLN A 137 -6.77 -24.11 -20.78
N SER A 138 -8.07 -23.86 -20.76
CA SER A 138 -8.62 -22.52 -20.47
C SER A 138 -8.38 -22.12 -19.01
N ARG A 139 -8.40 -23.09 -18.07
CA ARG A 139 -8.01 -22.83 -16.67
C ARG A 139 -6.52 -22.50 -16.53
N GLN A 140 -5.65 -23.12 -17.33
CA GLN A 140 -4.22 -22.77 -17.36
C GLN A 140 -4.02 -21.32 -17.80
N TYR A 141 -4.68 -20.89 -18.88
CA TYR A 141 -4.63 -19.49 -19.30
C TYR A 141 -5.24 -18.54 -18.28
N ALA A 142 -6.35 -18.91 -17.63
CA ALA A 142 -6.94 -18.10 -16.57
C ALA A 142 -5.99 -17.94 -15.38
N THR A 143 -5.37 -19.04 -14.93
CA THR A 143 -4.35 -19.02 -13.86
C THR A 143 -3.18 -18.11 -14.24
N LEU A 144 -2.70 -18.20 -15.49
CA LEU A 144 -1.63 -17.35 -15.99
C LEU A 144 -2.03 -15.87 -16.02
N CYS A 145 -3.27 -15.56 -16.44
CA CYS A 145 -3.81 -14.19 -16.39
C CYS A 145 -3.85 -13.65 -14.96
N ILE A 146 -4.35 -14.45 -14.01
CA ILE A 146 -4.51 -14.04 -12.61
C ILE A 146 -3.14 -13.84 -11.96
N SER A 147 -2.23 -14.79 -12.13
CA SER A 147 -0.89 -14.72 -11.55
C SER A 147 -0.10 -13.50 -12.05
N ASN A 148 -0.04 -13.31 -13.38
CA ASN A 148 0.64 -12.14 -13.96
C ASN A 148 -0.12 -10.84 -13.69
N GLY A 149 -1.44 -10.87 -13.66
CA GLY A 149 -2.28 -9.72 -13.34
C GLY A 149 -2.03 -9.24 -11.91
N CYS A 150 -2.02 -10.15 -10.94
CA CYS A 150 -1.70 -9.83 -9.54
C CYS A 150 -0.27 -9.28 -9.41
N ASN A 151 0.71 -9.92 -10.04
CA ASN A 151 2.09 -9.44 -10.02
C ASN A 151 2.25 -8.04 -10.64
N CYS A 152 1.58 -7.78 -11.77
CA CYS A 152 1.64 -6.49 -12.45
C CYS A 152 0.93 -5.40 -11.64
N VAL A 153 -0.29 -5.69 -11.14
CA VAL A 153 -1.04 -4.80 -10.25
C VAL A 153 -0.21 -4.43 -9.03
N ARG A 154 0.43 -5.41 -8.39
CA ARG A 154 1.34 -5.19 -7.25
C ARG A 154 2.51 -4.26 -7.63
N GLY A 155 3.14 -4.52 -8.77
CA GLY A 155 4.23 -3.68 -9.28
C GLY A 155 3.80 -2.23 -9.59
N HIS A 156 2.55 -2.02 -10.01
CA HIS A 156 1.98 -0.69 -10.29
C HIS A 156 1.47 0.00 -9.03
N MET A 157 0.86 -0.74 -8.10
CA MET A 157 0.39 -0.26 -6.81
C MET A 157 1.50 0.36 -5.97
N PHE A 158 2.67 -0.30 -5.98
CA PHE A 158 3.84 0.13 -5.21
C PHE A 158 4.83 0.95 -6.03
N ALA A 159 4.53 1.20 -7.31
CA ALA A 159 5.34 2.10 -8.10
C ALA A 159 5.10 3.54 -7.65
N ASN A 160 6.20 4.22 -7.34
CA ASN A 160 6.25 5.58 -6.80
C ASN A 160 5.76 5.66 -5.34
N TYR A 161 5.86 6.86 -4.78
CA TYR A 161 5.36 7.17 -3.45
C TYR A 161 3.85 7.40 -3.56
N GLY A 162 3.04 6.54 -2.93
CA GLY A 162 1.70 6.96 -2.53
C GLY A 162 0.57 5.95 -2.62
N LEU A 163 -0.53 6.39 -2.01
CA LEU A 163 -1.76 5.63 -1.84
C LEU A 163 -2.62 5.60 -3.10
N THR A 164 -2.27 6.37 -4.14
CA THR A 164 -3.06 6.48 -5.37
C THR A 164 -3.23 5.15 -6.06
N GLY A 165 -2.16 4.36 -6.25
CA GLY A 165 -2.25 3.05 -6.89
C GLY A 165 -3.09 2.05 -6.08
N ILE A 166 -2.96 2.08 -4.75
CA ILE A 166 -3.76 1.26 -3.83
C ILE A 166 -5.24 1.65 -3.90
N THR A 167 -5.51 2.95 -3.86
CA THR A 167 -6.86 3.52 -3.95
C THR A 167 -7.51 3.14 -5.28
N GLU A 168 -6.77 3.25 -6.39
CA GLU A 168 -7.24 2.83 -7.72
C GLU A 168 -7.57 1.33 -7.76
N ALA A 169 -6.74 0.47 -7.13
CA ALA A 169 -7.01 -0.96 -7.08
C ALA A 169 -8.34 -1.28 -6.39
N PHE A 170 -8.61 -0.68 -5.22
CA PHE A 170 -9.88 -0.83 -4.52
C PHE A 170 -11.05 -0.23 -5.29
N ASP A 171 -10.90 0.99 -5.81
CA ASP A 171 -11.94 1.66 -6.62
C ASP A 171 -12.27 0.89 -7.91
N SER A 172 -11.33 0.09 -8.41
CA SER A 172 -11.53 -0.80 -9.57
C SER A 172 -12.17 -2.14 -9.19
N GLY A 173 -12.45 -2.39 -7.91
CA GLY A 173 -13.10 -3.61 -7.45
C GLY A 173 -12.17 -4.82 -7.37
N ILE A 174 -10.89 -4.62 -7.06
CA ILE A 174 -9.91 -5.73 -6.95
C ILE A 174 -10.39 -6.84 -6.01
N LEU A 175 -11.02 -6.50 -4.87
CA LEU A 175 -11.47 -7.49 -3.89
C LEU A 175 -12.55 -8.45 -4.44
N PRO A 176 -13.70 -7.96 -4.97
CA PRO A 176 -14.65 -8.81 -5.67
C PRO A 176 -14.03 -9.63 -6.81
N VAL A 177 -13.10 -9.04 -7.58
CA VAL A 177 -12.43 -9.74 -8.69
C VAL A 177 -11.58 -10.90 -8.17
N LEU A 178 -10.72 -10.68 -7.17
CA LEU A 178 -9.88 -11.73 -6.61
C LEU A 178 -10.74 -12.88 -6.07
N LEU A 179 -11.83 -12.60 -5.36
CA LEU A 179 -12.73 -13.64 -4.86
C LEU A 179 -13.36 -14.47 -5.98
N ARG A 180 -13.80 -13.85 -7.08
CA ARG A 180 -14.31 -14.58 -8.25
C ARG A 180 -13.23 -15.37 -8.97
N CYS A 181 -11.98 -14.91 -8.93
CA CYS A 181 -10.85 -15.59 -9.55
C CYS A 181 -10.37 -16.81 -8.77
N ALA A 182 -10.72 -16.97 -7.48
CA ALA A 182 -10.21 -18.06 -6.66
C ALA A 182 -10.57 -19.46 -7.22
N ASP A 183 -11.78 -19.64 -7.76
CA ASP A 183 -12.23 -20.90 -8.36
C ASP A 183 -11.58 -21.17 -9.73
N LEU A 184 -10.92 -20.17 -10.34
CA LEU A 184 -10.24 -20.29 -11.64
C LEU A 184 -8.80 -20.79 -11.52
N LEU A 185 -8.22 -20.75 -10.32
CA LEU A 185 -6.83 -21.08 -10.08
C LEU A 185 -6.61 -22.60 -10.05
N ILE A 186 -5.54 -23.05 -10.72
CA ILE A 186 -5.03 -24.41 -10.60
C ILE A 186 -4.08 -24.47 -9.39
N GLY A 187 -4.64 -24.73 -8.21
CA GLY A 187 -3.90 -24.80 -6.96
C GLY A 187 -3.64 -23.43 -6.33
N ASP A 188 -2.68 -23.36 -5.41
CA ASP A 188 -2.32 -22.13 -4.73
C ASP A 188 -1.34 -21.31 -5.57
N ASP A 189 -1.72 -20.07 -5.90
CA ASP A 189 -0.86 -19.12 -6.62
C ASP A 189 -0.28 -18.09 -5.66
N ALA A 190 1.05 -17.98 -5.63
CA ALA A 190 1.75 -17.09 -4.71
C ALA A 190 1.44 -15.61 -4.97
N GLN A 191 1.35 -15.17 -6.22
CA GLN A 191 1.11 -13.76 -6.55
C GLN A 191 -0.30 -13.33 -6.12
N TYR A 192 -1.27 -14.20 -6.36
CA TYR A 192 -2.64 -14.02 -5.89
C TYR A 192 -2.73 -13.91 -4.37
N PHE A 193 -2.14 -14.86 -3.63
CA PHE A 193 -2.24 -14.86 -2.18
C PHE A 193 -1.39 -13.80 -1.50
N ASN A 194 -0.25 -13.41 -2.07
CA ASN A 194 0.52 -12.27 -1.58
C ASN A 194 -0.32 -10.99 -1.70
N LEU A 195 -0.96 -10.78 -2.86
CA LEU A 195 -1.81 -9.61 -3.06
C LEU A 195 -2.99 -9.57 -2.07
N LEU A 196 -3.71 -10.68 -1.94
CA LEU A 196 -4.91 -10.79 -1.09
C LEU A 196 -4.60 -10.81 0.41
N CYS A 197 -3.59 -11.57 0.84
CA CYS A 197 -3.33 -11.83 2.25
C CYS A 197 -2.32 -10.87 2.85
N GLU A 198 -1.40 -10.32 2.06
CA GLU A 198 -0.28 -9.53 2.60
C GLU A 198 -0.34 -8.08 2.14
N ASP A 199 -0.47 -7.83 0.85
CA ASP A 199 -0.28 -6.50 0.28
C ASP A 199 -1.46 -5.57 0.53
N LEU A 200 -2.67 -5.97 0.15
CA LEU A 200 -3.88 -5.14 0.30
C LEU A 200 -4.23 -4.84 1.76
N PRO A 201 -4.20 -5.80 2.70
CA PRO A 201 -4.61 -5.55 4.08
C PRO A 201 -3.71 -4.56 4.86
N LYS A 202 -2.48 -4.30 4.43
CA LYS A 202 -1.59 -3.35 5.13
C LYS A 202 -2.05 -1.90 5.02
N TYR A 203 -2.86 -1.57 4.01
CA TYR A 203 -3.20 -0.19 3.67
C TYR A 203 -4.57 0.27 4.19
N ILE A 204 -5.36 -0.61 4.82
CA ILE A 204 -6.65 -0.19 5.40
C ILE A 204 -6.51 0.67 6.66
N ILE A 205 -5.27 0.81 7.16
CA ILE A 205 -4.91 1.80 8.19
C ILE A 205 -5.10 3.24 7.71
N TYR A 206 -5.24 3.47 6.40
CA TYR A 206 -5.47 4.80 5.82
C TYR A 206 -6.98 5.03 5.57
N PRO A 207 -7.61 6.04 6.20
CA PRO A 207 -9.02 6.37 5.96
C PRO A 207 -9.40 6.56 4.49
N SER A 208 -8.51 7.13 3.68
CA SER A 208 -8.72 7.28 2.23
C SER A 208 -8.85 5.94 1.51
N VAL A 209 -8.01 4.97 1.85
CA VAL A 209 -8.03 3.60 1.30
C VAL A 209 -9.16 2.78 1.90
N LEU A 210 -9.38 2.87 3.21
CA LEU A 210 -10.44 2.15 3.92
C LEU A 210 -11.82 2.46 3.31
N ARG A 211 -12.08 3.74 2.98
CA ARG A 211 -13.33 4.17 2.34
C ARG A 211 -13.52 3.52 0.96
N THR A 212 -12.47 3.45 0.13
CA THR A 212 -12.59 2.86 -1.20
C THR A 212 -12.67 1.34 -1.13
N ALA A 213 -11.97 0.71 -0.17
CA ALA A 213 -12.11 -0.71 0.14
C ALA A 213 -13.55 -1.06 0.56
N GLU A 214 -14.14 -0.33 1.50
CA GLU A 214 -15.52 -0.49 1.95
C GLU A 214 -16.52 -0.34 0.78
N LYS A 215 -16.35 0.73 -0.02
CA LYS A 215 -17.16 0.96 -1.21
C LYS A 215 -17.04 -0.20 -2.22
N SER A 216 -15.84 -0.77 -2.40
CA SER A 216 -15.62 -1.90 -3.31
C SER A 216 -16.37 -3.17 -2.89
N LEU A 217 -16.71 -3.29 -1.61
CA LEU A 217 -17.47 -4.40 -1.03
C LEU A 217 -18.97 -4.12 -0.92
N THR A 218 -19.39 -2.87 -1.06
CA THR A 218 -20.81 -2.49 -0.95
C THR A 218 -21.62 -3.19 -2.04
N GLY A 219 -22.60 -4.01 -1.65
CA GLY A 219 -23.41 -4.82 -2.56
C GLY A 219 -22.75 -6.12 -3.03
N PHE A 220 -21.51 -6.41 -2.61
CA PHE A 220 -20.90 -7.71 -2.82
C PHE A 220 -21.34 -8.68 -1.71
N VAL A 221 -22.41 -9.42 -1.97
CA VAL A 221 -22.89 -10.45 -1.05
C VAL A 221 -21.98 -11.67 -1.15
N VAL A 222 -21.17 -11.89 -0.12
CA VAL A 222 -20.32 -13.09 0.02
C VAL A 222 -21.18 -14.36 0.01
N GLU A 223 -22.50 -14.29 0.28
CA GLU A 223 -23.42 -15.43 0.38
C GLU A 223 -23.69 -16.20 -0.91
N SER A 224 -23.13 -15.80 -2.06
CA SER A 224 -23.13 -16.67 -3.27
C SER A 224 -22.18 -17.90 -3.14
N ALA A 225 -21.85 -18.30 -1.91
CA ALA A 225 -20.69 -19.10 -1.53
C ALA A 225 -20.99 -20.44 -0.87
N SER A 226 -22.22 -20.93 -0.95
CA SER A 226 -22.54 -22.31 -0.61
C SER A 226 -21.92 -23.33 -1.59
N GLN A 227 -21.18 -22.88 -2.61
CA GLN A 227 -20.50 -23.71 -3.61
C GLN A 227 -18.99 -23.41 -3.74
N ALA A 228 -18.24 -23.23 -2.65
CA ALA A 228 -16.77 -23.21 -2.75
C ALA A 228 -16.27 -24.61 -3.19
N GLN A 229 -15.96 -24.77 -4.49
CA GLN A 229 -15.68 -26.08 -5.08
C GLN A 229 -14.23 -26.53 -4.82
N SER A 230 -13.27 -25.60 -4.73
CA SER A 230 -11.85 -25.91 -4.58
C SER A 230 -11.29 -25.56 -3.18
N ALA A 231 -10.17 -26.20 -2.81
CA ALA A 231 -9.43 -25.87 -1.58
C ALA A 231 -8.89 -24.42 -1.62
N THR A 232 -8.41 -23.97 -2.79
CA THR A 232 -7.94 -22.61 -3.03
C THR A 232 -9.02 -21.58 -2.73
N SER A 233 -10.25 -21.80 -3.19
CA SER A 233 -11.38 -20.90 -2.94
C SER A 233 -11.77 -20.85 -1.47
N LYS A 234 -11.72 -21.98 -0.76
CA LYS A 234 -11.94 -22.00 0.70
C LYS A 234 -10.87 -21.18 1.42
N ARG A 235 -9.59 -21.30 1.02
CA ARG A 235 -8.48 -20.51 1.58
C ARG A 235 -8.65 -19.02 1.28
N ALA A 236 -8.96 -18.65 0.04
CA ALA A 236 -9.19 -17.26 -0.37
C ALA A 236 -10.35 -16.62 0.41
N ARG A 237 -11.46 -17.36 0.59
CA ARG A 237 -12.59 -16.90 1.41
C ARG A 237 -12.20 -16.68 2.87
N LYS A 238 -11.45 -17.62 3.46
CA LYS A 238 -10.94 -17.45 4.84
C LYS A 238 -10.03 -16.21 4.96
N ALA A 239 -9.13 -16.01 3.99
CA ALA A 239 -8.28 -14.81 3.96
C ALA A 239 -9.10 -13.53 3.83
N PHE A 240 -10.11 -13.54 2.96
CA PHE A 240 -11.02 -12.41 2.79
C PHE A 240 -11.85 -12.12 4.04
N SER A 241 -12.42 -13.13 4.70
CA SER A 241 -13.15 -12.92 5.95
C SER A 241 -12.26 -12.30 7.03
N ARG A 242 -11.00 -12.74 7.14
CA ARG A 242 -10.04 -12.11 8.05
C ARG A 242 -9.80 -10.65 7.69
N PHE A 243 -9.63 -10.36 6.40
CA PHE A 243 -9.48 -8.98 5.93
C PHE A 243 -10.73 -8.14 6.28
N GLN A 244 -11.93 -8.63 5.98
CA GLN A 244 -13.17 -7.93 6.31
C GLN A 244 -13.29 -7.63 7.81
N THR A 245 -12.97 -8.59 8.68
CA THR A 245 -12.95 -8.35 10.13
C THR A 245 -11.95 -7.25 10.52
N SER A 246 -10.73 -7.25 9.96
CA SER A 246 -9.76 -6.17 10.21
C SER A 246 -10.26 -4.80 9.75
N MET A 247 -10.99 -4.75 8.63
CA MET A 247 -11.62 -3.51 8.18
C MET A 247 -12.69 -3.04 9.16
N ASP A 248 -13.58 -3.93 9.58
CA ASP A 248 -14.67 -3.60 10.50
C ASP A 248 -14.13 -3.09 11.85
N GLU A 249 -13.01 -3.65 12.33
CA GLU A 249 -12.34 -3.17 13.55
C GLU A 249 -11.74 -1.77 13.38
N ILE A 250 -11.04 -1.52 12.28
CA ILE A 250 -10.48 -0.18 12.01
C ILE A 250 -11.60 0.84 11.77
N ILE A 251 -12.70 0.44 11.14
CA ILE A 251 -13.91 1.26 10.99
C ILE A 251 -14.50 1.56 12.37
N ALA A 252 -14.61 0.56 13.25
CA ALA A 252 -15.07 0.78 14.62
C ALA A 252 -14.17 1.77 15.36
N ILE A 253 -12.84 1.65 15.27
CA ILE A 253 -11.91 2.63 15.85
C ILE A 253 -12.13 4.02 15.25
N LYS A 254 -12.35 4.09 13.93
CA LYS A 254 -12.67 5.31 13.21
C LYS A 254 -14.04 5.90 13.60
N ASP A 255 -15.01 5.11 14.02
CA ASP A 255 -16.37 5.60 14.29
C ASP A 255 -16.60 5.85 15.79
N ILE A 256 -16.04 5.01 16.67
CA ILE A 256 -16.09 5.19 18.14
C ILE A 256 -15.39 6.51 18.52
N GLY A 257 -14.35 6.89 17.76
CA GLY A 257 -13.78 8.23 17.88
C GLY A 257 -13.28 8.57 19.29
N VAL A 258 -12.86 7.56 20.08
CA VAL A 258 -12.13 7.83 21.33
C VAL A 258 -10.84 8.53 20.92
N GLY A 259 -10.83 9.86 21.03
CA GLY A 259 -9.67 10.66 20.67
C GLY A 259 -9.39 10.79 19.18
N HIS A 260 -10.41 10.91 18.32
CA HIS A 260 -10.19 11.65 17.07
C HIS A 260 -9.73 13.05 17.41
N GLY A 261 -8.43 13.21 17.34
CA GLY A 261 -7.77 14.48 17.53
C GLY A 261 -7.24 14.78 18.92
N LYS A 262 -7.04 13.86 19.87
CA LYS A 262 -6.11 14.27 20.94
C LYS A 262 -4.71 14.40 20.36
N GLU A 263 -4.25 15.64 20.19
CA GLU A 263 -2.91 15.95 19.70
C GLU A 263 -2.12 16.58 20.83
N VAL A 264 -0.83 16.28 20.88
CA VAL A 264 0.09 16.97 21.77
C VAL A 264 0.48 18.29 21.11
N CYS A 265 0.60 19.35 21.90
CA CYS A 265 1.14 20.61 21.39
C CYS A 265 2.51 20.38 20.76
N ALA A 266 2.71 20.83 19.52
CA ALA A 266 3.97 20.67 18.78
C ALA A 266 5.14 21.46 19.39
N ASN A 267 4.87 22.44 20.27
CA ASN A 267 5.92 23.10 21.04
C ASN A 267 6.56 22.10 22.01
N LYS A 268 7.83 21.75 21.77
CA LYS A 268 8.59 20.74 22.54
C LYS A 268 8.70 21.02 24.04
N MET A 269 8.49 22.27 24.47
CA MET A 269 8.50 22.66 25.89
C MET A 269 7.10 22.63 26.53
N CYS A 270 6.07 22.19 25.79
CA CYS A 270 4.69 22.13 26.23
C CYS A 270 4.17 20.70 26.17
N TYR A 271 3.59 20.22 27.27
CA TYR A 271 3.08 18.85 27.39
C TYR A 271 1.55 18.78 27.34
N LYS A 272 0.89 19.90 27.01
CA LYS A 272 -0.57 19.91 26.89
C LYS A 272 -1.00 19.10 25.68
N SER A 273 -1.97 18.22 25.89
CA SER A 273 -2.71 17.54 24.86
C SER A 273 -4.19 17.89 24.96
N ASP A 274 -4.86 18.03 23.84
CA ASP A 274 -6.30 18.30 23.78
C ASP A 274 -6.86 17.83 22.44
N LEU A 275 -8.18 17.82 22.30
CA LEU A 275 -8.88 17.53 21.05
C LEU A 275 -8.42 18.49 19.93
N ARG A 276 -8.35 18.03 18.68
CA ARG A 276 -7.83 18.78 17.52
C ARG A 276 -8.69 20.00 17.26
N SER A 277 -9.98 19.87 17.52
CA SER A 277 -10.96 20.96 17.49
C SER A 277 -10.68 22.06 18.53
N ALA A 278 -9.99 21.72 19.62
CA ALA A 278 -9.56 22.65 20.66
C ALA A 278 -8.13 23.18 20.45
N LEU A 279 -7.38 22.63 19.50
CA LEU A 279 -6.00 23.03 19.18
C LEU A 279 -5.93 23.86 17.91
N TRP A 280 -4.89 24.68 17.82
CA TRP A 280 -4.63 25.58 16.71
C TRP A 280 -3.75 24.87 15.69
N LEU A 281 -4.29 24.60 14.50
CA LEU A 281 -3.51 24.07 13.39
C LEU A 281 -2.70 25.19 12.73
N CYS A 282 -1.42 24.95 12.46
CA CYS A 282 -0.60 25.88 11.70
C CYS A 282 -1.18 26.12 10.31
N SER A 283 -1.58 27.35 10.00
CA SER A 283 -2.21 27.70 8.72
C SER A 283 -1.27 27.63 7.51
N GLY A 284 0.04 27.53 7.73
CA GLY A 284 1.03 27.36 6.66
C GLY A 284 1.14 25.90 6.21
N CYS A 285 1.72 25.06 7.07
CA CYS A 285 1.93 23.65 6.76
C CYS A 285 0.65 22.80 6.88
N ASN A 286 -0.31 23.17 7.74
CA ASN A 286 -1.48 22.36 8.11
C ASN A 286 -1.14 20.99 8.72
N GLU A 287 0.01 20.90 9.41
CA GLU A 287 0.52 19.63 9.97
C GLU A 287 0.87 19.69 11.46
N SER A 288 1.00 20.88 12.06
CA SER A 288 1.37 21.02 13.48
C SER A 288 0.26 21.69 14.30
N TYR A 289 -0.08 21.09 15.44
CA TYR A 289 -1.12 21.55 16.37
C TYR A 289 -0.51 22.26 17.58
N TYR A 290 -1.15 23.34 18.04
CA TYR A 290 -0.69 24.12 19.20
C TYR A 290 -1.84 24.40 20.16
N CYS A 291 -1.58 24.29 21.46
CA CYS A 291 -2.58 24.65 22.47
C CYS A 291 -2.77 26.17 22.62
N SER A 292 -1.85 26.97 22.08
CA SER A 292 -1.93 28.43 22.13
C SER A 292 -1.05 29.07 21.04
N SER A 293 -1.34 30.34 20.73
CA SER A 293 -0.49 31.17 19.87
C SER A 293 0.89 31.42 20.46
N SER A 294 1.04 31.42 21.79
CA SER A 294 2.35 31.53 22.45
C SER A 294 3.22 30.30 22.18
N CYS A 295 2.64 29.10 22.23
CA CYS A 295 3.35 27.87 21.89
C CYS A 295 3.74 27.83 20.41
N GLN A 296 2.83 28.25 19.52
CA GLN A 296 3.14 28.35 18.09
C GLN A 296 4.31 29.31 17.83
N ARG A 297 4.33 30.50 18.46
CA ARG A 297 5.43 31.48 18.29
C ARG A 297 6.75 30.98 18.86
N ALA A 298 6.72 30.25 19.98
CA ALA A 298 7.90 29.67 20.57
C ALA A 298 8.52 28.61 19.63
N ASP A 299 7.69 27.70 19.13
CA ASP A 299 8.11 26.65 18.19
C ASP A 299 8.54 27.23 16.83
N TRP A 300 7.88 28.29 16.37
CA TRP A 300 8.23 29.04 15.16
C TRP A 300 9.65 29.62 15.21
N LYS A 301 10.08 30.10 16.38
CA LYS A 301 11.46 30.61 16.57
C LYS A 301 12.49 29.50 16.71
N GLY A 302 12.05 28.29 17.04
CA GLY A 302 12.89 27.10 17.13
C GLY A 302 13.13 26.50 15.75
N SER A 303 12.39 25.45 15.41
CA SER A 303 12.60 24.64 14.19
C SER A 303 11.44 24.66 13.20
N HIS A 304 10.25 25.13 13.61
CA HIS A 304 9.05 24.96 12.79
C HIS A 304 9.04 25.87 11.55
N ARG A 305 9.73 27.02 11.57
CA ARG A 305 9.72 27.96 10.45
C ARG A 305 10.33 27.36 9.18
N GLU A 306 11.45 26.67 9.32
CA GLU A 306 12.16 26.01 8.22
C GLU A 306 11.32 24.86 7.67
N TYR A 307 10.84 23.99 8.56
CA TYR A 307 9.91 22.90 8.23
C TYR A 307 8.66 23.41 7.48
N CYS A 308 7.99 24.43 8.02
CA CYS A 308 6.78 24.98 7.42
C CYS A 308 7.04 25.54 6.02
N LYS A 309 8.19 26.19 5.80
CA LYS A 309 8.59 26.68 4.48
C LYS A 309 8.85 25.55 3.49
N GLU A 310 9.50 24.46 3.93
CA GLU A 310 9.76 23.29 3.09
C GLU A 310 8.46 22.63 2.65
N VAL A 311 7.54 22.37 3.58
CA VAL A 311 6.20 21.81 3.30
C VAL A 311 5.43 22.71 2.33
N MET A 312 5.44 24.03 2.58
CA MET A 312 4.78 24.99 1.69
C MET A 312 5.43 25.06 0.31
N ALA A 313 6.77 25.02 0.22
CA ALA A 313 7.50 25.06 -1.04
C ALA A 313 7.25 23.80 -1.88
N ALA A 314 7.22 22.62 -1.25
CA ALA A 314 6.84 21.37 -1.90
C ALA A 314 5.40 21.47 -2.47
N ARG A 315 4.44 21.94 -1.64
CA ARG A 315 3.05 22.15 -2.07
C ARG A 315 2.95 23.11 -3.26
N ASN A 316 3.68 24.22 -3.24
CA ASN A 316 3.67 25.21 -4.32
C ASN A 316 4.31 24.69 -5.62
N LYS A 317 5.25 23.74 -5.54
CA LYS A 317 5.82 23.04 -6.70
C LYS A 317 4.90 21.94 -7.24
N GLY A 318 3.69 21.79 -6.69
CA GLY A 318 2.80 20.69 -7.02
C GLY A 318 3.27 19.33 -6.48
N GLN A 319 4.29 19.32 -5.62
CA GLN A 319 4.72 18.11 -4.90
C GLN A 319 3.73 17.90 -3.76
N VAL A 320 2.63 17.24 -4.06
CA VAL A 320 1.64 16.83 -3.06
C VAL A 320 2.25 15.70 -2.25
N SER A 321 2.20 15.80 -0.92
CA SER A 321 2.54 14.66 -0.06
C SER A 321 1.73 13.45 -0.53
N PRO A 322 2.37 12.29 -0.73
CA PRO A 322 1.70 11.08 -1.20
C PRO A 322 0.63 10.56 -0.23
N ILE A 323 0.63 11.05 1.02
CA ILE A 323 -0.32 10.70 2.07
C ILE A 323 -0.94 12.00 2.60
N SER A 324 -2.27 12.00 2.75
CA SER A 324 -2.98 13.18 3.25
C SER A 324 -2.70 13.42 4.74
N PRO A 325 -2.71 14.68 5.23
CA PRO A 325 -2.57 14.95 6.66
C PRO A 325 -3.64 14.26 7.50
N LYS A 326 -4.86 14.09 6.96
CA LYS A 326 -5.94 13.36 7.65
C LYS A 326 -5.56 11.90 7.88
N ASP A 327 -4.98 11.25 6.88
CA ASP A 327 -4.54 9.87 6.95
C ASP A 327 -3.42 9.69 7.98
N ILE A 328 -2.38 10.54 7.96
CA ILE A 328 -1.31 10.52 8.98
C ILE A 328 -1.88 10.71 10.38
N SER A 329 -2.76 11.69 10.53
CA SER A 329 -3.33 11.99 11.83
C SER A 329 -4.24 10.86 12.35
N PHE A 330 -4.91 10.12 11.47
CA PHE A 330 -5.66 8.93 11.87
C PHE A 330 -4.73 7.81 12.31
N LEU A 331 -3.57 7.62 11.66
CA LEU A 331 -2.59 6.62 12.09
C LEU A 331 -2.07 6.88 13.52
N HIS A 332 -1.88 8.16 13.89
CA HIS A 332 -1.57 8.52 15.29
C HIS A 332 -2.67 8.05 16.24
N THR A 333 -3.93 8.36 15.93
CA THR A 333 -5.09 7.94 16.73
C THR A 333 -5.21 6.41 16.79
N LEU A 334 -5.01 5.73 15.67
CA LEU A 334 -5.02 4.28 15.59
C LEU A 334 -3.97 3.70 16.55
N ALA A 335 -2.70 4.09 16.43
CA ALA A 335 -1.64 3.58 17.29
C ALA A 335 -1.84 3.89 18.78
N GLN A 336 -2.36 5.08 19.13
CA GLN A 336 -2.70 5.41 20.52
C GLN A 336 -3.84 4.54 21.06
N ASN A 337 -4.88 4.29 20.26
CA ASN A 337 -5.98 3.41 20.65
C ASN A 337 -5.52 1.95 20.75
N GLU A 338 -4.69 1.47 19.82
CA GLU A 338 -4.11 0.13 19.90
C GLU A 338 -3.23 -0.03 21.15
N LEU A 339 -2.49 1.01 21.55
CA LEU A 339 -1.72 1.02 22.79
C LEU A 339 -2.64 0.99 24.02
N PHE A 340 -3.68 1.81 24.04
CA PHE A 340 -4.64 1.86 25.14
C PHE A 340 -5.34 0.50 25.34
N LEU A 341 -5.79 -0.11 24.24
CA LEU A 341 -6.42 -1.44 24.27
C LEU A 341 -5.48 -2.55 24.78
N ARG A 342 -4.15 -2.34 24.68
CA ARG A 342 -3.11 -3.31 25.10
C ARG A 342 -2.26 -2.84 26.26
N GLU A 343 -2.71 -1.80 26.97
CA GLU A 343 -1.95 -1.17 28.05
C GLU A 343 -1.53 -2.19 29.11
N ARG A 344 -2.43 -3.09 29.52
CA ARG A 344 -2.14 -4.15 30.49
C ARG A 344 -1.00 -5.05 30.03
N ARG A 345 -1.01 -5.49 28.76
CA ARG A 345 0.01 -6.38 28.20
C ARG A 345 1.35 -5.66 28.10
N VAL A 346 1.35 -4.40 27.70
CA VAL A 346 2.56 -3.56 27.66
C VAL A 346 3.14 -3.40 29.07
N ARG A 347 2.32 -3.05 30.07
CA ARG A 347 2.76 -2.94 31.48
C ARG A 347 3.34 -4.25 32.00
N SER A 348 2.71 -5.39 31.72
CA SER A 348 3.21 -6.71 32.12
C SER A 348 4.59 -6.98 31.54
N ALA A 349 4.77 -6.77 30.23
CA ALA A 349 6.05 -6.95 29.57
C ALA A 349 7.14 -6.02 30.12
N CYS A 350 6.78 -4.76 30.42
CA CYS A 350 7.74 -3.81 30.99
C CYS A 350 8.22 -4.23 32.38
N ARG A 351 7.32 -4.75 33.22
CA ARG A 351 7.67 -5.26 34.56
C ARG A 351 8.52 -6.52 34.48
N GLU A 352 8.12 -7.48 33.66
CA GLU A 352 8.83 -8.75 33.48
C GLU A 352 10.27 -8.53 33.00
N HIS A 353 10.46 -7.59 32.07
CA HIS A 353 11.76 -7.33 31.44
C HIS A 353 12.47 -6.07 31.95
N GLN A 354 12.00 -5.46 33.04
CA GLN A 354 12.59 -4.30 33.70
C GLN A 354 12.81 -3.09 32.75
N ILE A 355 11.84 -2.84 31.88
CA ILE A 355 11.86 -1.74 30.91
C ILE A 355 11.36 -0.46 31.60
N THR A 356 12.24 0.53 31.77
CA THR A 356 11.94 1.79 32.49
C THR A 356 11.46 2.93 31.59
N MET A 357 11.81 2.89 30.31
CA MET A 357 11.33 3.83 29.28
C MET A 357 10.79 3.03 28.10
N PRO A 358 9.54 2.56 28.19
CA PRO A 358 8.96 1.71 27.18
C PRO A 358 8.83 2.43 25.84
N VAL A 359 9.28 1.71 24.81
CA VAL A 359 9.04 2.01 23.40
C VAL A 359 8.14 0.93 22.86
N VAL A 360 7.01 1.32 22.28
CA VAL A 360 6.08 0.41 21.61
C VAL A 360 6.08 0.74 20.13
N GLU A 361 6.62 -0.16 19.32
CA GLU A 361 6.61 -0.05 17.86
C GLU A 361 5.40 -0.80 17.27
N PHE A 362 4.53 -0.07 16.59
CA PHE A 362 3.49 -0.62 15.72
C PHE A 362 4.03 -0.69 14.28
N ASP A 363 4.26 -1.89 13.78
CA ASP A 363 4.69 -2.13 12.40
C ASP A 363 3.51 -2.52 11.51
N TYR A 364 2.92 -1.51 10.87
CA TYR A 364 1.86 -1.65 9.89
C TYR A 364 2.38 -2.00 8.48
N THR A 365 3.69 -2.19 8.29
CA THR A 365 4.26 -2.65 7.00
C THR A 365 4.13 -4.16 6.81
N LYS A 366 3.72 -4.86 7.86
CA LYS A 366 3.49 -6.30 7.92
C LYS A 366 2.00 -6.60 8.07
N TYR A 367 1.59 -7.78 7.65
CA TYR A 367 0.23 -8.27 7.90
C TYR A 367 0.26 -9.77 8.20
N PRO A 368 -0.29 -10.24 9.34
CA PRO A 368 -0.88 -9.47 10.44
C PRO A 368 0.08 -8.38 10.99
N PHE A 369 -0.49 -7.33 11.57
CA PHE A 369 0.31 -6.21 12.08
C PHE A 369 1.21 -6.68 13.22
N GLU A 370 2.34 -6.01 13.42
CA GLU A 370 3.30 -6.39 14.48
C GLU A 370 3.37 -5.31 15.55
N ILE A 371 3.42 -5.72 16.82
CA ILE A 371 3.69 -4.85 17.97
C ILE A 371 4.99 -5.33 18.61
N THR A 372 5.97 -4.45 18.71
CA THR A 372 7.21 -4.75 19.45
C THR A 372 7.33 -3.83 20.66
N ILE A 373 7.47 -4.41 21.84
CA ILE A 373 7.69 -3.71 23.10
C ILE A 373 9.18 -3.80 23.42
N GLY A 374 9.81 -2.68 23.75
CA GLY A 374 11.21 -2.64 24.11
C GLY A 374 11.57 -1.37 24.85
N SER A 375 12.86 -1.10 24.95
CA SER A 375 13.41 0.12 25.51
C SER A 375 13.94 1.03 24.42
N ALA A 376 14.33 2.24 24.81
CA ALA A 376 15.02 3.15 23.93
C ALA A 376 16.33 2.60 23.32
N VAL A 377 16.91 1.60 23.98
CA VAL A 377 18.16 0.95 23.58
C VAL A 377 17.89 -0.23 22.66
N SER A 378 16.87 -1.05 22.96
CA SER A 378 16.55 -2.26 22.18
C SER A 378 15.73 -1.97 20.92
N LEU A 379 15.02 -0.85 20.89
CA LEU A 379 14.27 -0.34 19.74
C LEU A 379 14.76 1.06 19.32
N PRO A 380 16.00 1.17 18.80
CA PRO A 380 16.47 2.45 18.29
C PRO A 380 15.64 2.85 17.06
N LEU A 381 15.35 4.16 16.91
CA LEU A 381 14.69 4.70 15.72
C LEU A 381 15.45 4.22 14.46
N PRO A 382 14.77 3.52 13.53
CA PRO A 382 15.41 3.06 12.30
C PRO A 382 15.93 4.25 11.50
N PHE A 383 17.24 4.26 11.25
CA PHE A 383 17.90 5.27 10.43
C PHE A 383 17.42 5.14 8.97
N SER A 384 16.42 5.94 8.60
CA SER A 384 16.06 6.12 7.20
C SER A 384 17.11 7.04 6.58
N GLY A 385 18.14 6.45 5.97
CA GLY A 385 19.32 7.16 5.49
C GLY A 385 19.00 8.41 4.67
N GLY A 386 19.51 9.55 5.14
CA GLY A 386 19.72 10.76 4.32
C GLY A 386 18.66 11.87 4.40
N SER A 387 17.55 11.73 5.14
CA SER A 387 16.61 12.84 5.32
C SER A 387 17.05 13.77 6.46
N PRO A 388 17.09 15.10 6.28
CA PRO A 388 17.32 16.08 7.36
C PRO A 388 16.37 15.90 8.56
N SER A 389 15.17 15.34 8.34
CA SER A 389 14.22 15.03 9.40
C SER A 389 14.71 13.94 10.38
N SER A 390 15.61 13.05 9.94
CA SER A 390 16.12 11.94 10.75
C SER A 390 17.13 12.37 11.83
N GLU A 391 17.93 13.40 11.57
CA GLU A 391 18.86 13.97 12.56
C GLU A 391 18.11 14.81 13.61
N SER A 392 17.08 15.55 13.19
CA SER A 392 16.19 16.24 14.13
C SER A 392 15.46 15.25 15.04
N LEU A 393 14.89 14.18 14.48
CA LEU A 393 14.24 13.10 15.24
C LEU A 393 15.20 12.45 16.24
N ARG A 394 16.47 12.22 15.85
CA ARG A 394 17.49 11.69 16.74
C ARG A 394 17.83 12.63 17.90
N SER A 395 17.98 13.93 17.62
CA SER A 395 18.24 14.92 18.68
C SER A 395 17.06 15.02 19.63
N ASP A 396 15.84 15.01 19.08
CA ASP A 396 14.59 15.03 19.85
C ASP A 396 14.43 13.78 20.73
N TRP A 397 14.77 12.62 20.19
CA TRP A 397 14.82 11.36 20.92
C TRP A 397 15.79 11.42 22.11
N GLN A 398 17.03 11.85 21.86
CA GLN A 398 18.05 11.98 22.90
C GLN A 398 17.66 13.01 23.97
N ASN A 399 16.99 14.10 23.58
CA ASN A 399 16.49 15.10 24.53
C ASN A 399 15.32 14.56 25.36
N THR A 400 14.42 13.77 24.75
CA THR A 400 13.29 13.14 25.43
C THR A 400 13.76 12.16 26.50
N VAL A 401 14.74 11.30 26.15
CA VAL A 401 15.39 10.39 27.10
C VAL A 401 16.04 11.13 28.27
N LYS A 402 16.63 12.31 28.03
CA LYS A 402 17.29 13.11 29.08
C LYS A 402 16.32 13.81 30.05
N ILE A 403 15.12 14.19 29.59
CA ILE A 403 14.14 14.98 30.37
C ILE A 403 13.17 14.08 31.15
N ALA A 404 13.07 12.80 30.80
CA ALA A 404 12.13 11.85 31.39
C ALA A 404 12.27 11.52 32.91
N PRO A 405 13.42 11.63 33.59
CA PRO A 405 13.49 11.19 34.99
C PRO A 405 12.84 12.24 35.92
N GLY A 406 11.61 11.97 36.37
CA GLY A 406 10.99 12.75 37.46
C GLY A 406 9.48 12.62 37.69
N ARG A 407 8.71 12.06 36.76
CA ARG A 407 7.26 11.74 36.92
C ARG A 407 6.90 10.53 36.05
N GLU A 408 5.74 9.92 36.32
CA GLU A 408 4.97 8.95 35.51
C GLU A 408 5.58 8.61 34.13
N ALA A 409 5.80 7.32 33.85
CA ALA A 409 6.57 6.93 32.68
C ALA A 409 5.89 7.35 31.35
N ASN A 410 6.66 8.06 30.52
CA ASN A 410 6.29 8.34 29.15
C ASN A 410 6.49 7.06 28.33
N VAL A 411 5.43 6.53 27.72
CA VAL A 411 5.55 5.53 26.66
C VAL A 411 5.78 6.25 25.35
N VAL A 412 6.81 5.82 24.63
CA VAL A 412 7.08 6.29 23.27
C VAL A 412 6.44 5.31 22.32
N ILE A 413 5.67 5.84 21.37
CA ILE A 413 5.03 5.08 20.31
C ILE A 413 5.81 5.33 19.03
N HIS A 414 6.38 4.27 18.45
CA HIS A 414 6.87 4.28 17.08
C HIS A 414 5.79 3.69 16.19
N VAL A 415 5.48 4.35 15.08
CA VAL A 415 4.57 3.81 14.08
C VAL A 415 5.32 3.71 12.77
N ARG A 416 5.54 2.48 12.32
CA ARG A 416 6.11 2.17 11.02
C ARG A 416 4.98 1.84 10.05
N TYR A 417 4.87 2.57 8.96
CA TYR A 417 3.73 2.47 8.04
C TYR A 417 4.15 2.44 6.56
N PRO A 418 3.40 1.74 5.69
CA PRO A 418 3.79 1.52 4.29
C PRO A 418 3.38 2.70 3.39
N THR A 419 4.29 3.21 2.56
CA THR A 419 4.06 4.36 1.68
C THR A 419 4.23 4.00 0.19
N GLY A 420 3.91 2.76 -0.19
CA GLY A 420 4.20 2.18 -1.50
C GLY A 420 5.42 1.27 -1.43
N ALA A 421 6.45 1.51 -2.26
CA ALA A 421 7.71 0.75 -2.24
C ALA A 421 8.57 0.96 -0.97
N PHE A 422 8.23 1.92 -0.13
CA PHE A 422 8.99 2.30 1.06
C PHE A 422 8.11 2.26 2.31
N ALA A 423 8.77 2.30 3.46
CA ALA A 423 8.12 2.53 4.74
C ALA A 423 8.56 3.86 5.30
N GLN A 424 7.69 4.50 6.07
CA GLN A 424 8.01 5.67 6.87
C GLN A 424 7.76 5.36 8.35
N ILE A 425 8.33 6.22 9.20
CA ILE A 425 8.21 6.12 10.65
C ILE A 425 7.75 7.46 11.18
N MET A 426 6.82 7.42 12.13
CA MET A 426 6.46 8.57 12.96
C MET A 426 6.54 8.20 14.43
N GLU A 427 6.75 9.21 15.25
CA GLU A 427 6.82 9.11 16.70
C GLU A 427 5.61 9.80 17.32
N SER A 428 5.04 9.19 18.36
CA SER A 428 4.06 9.80 19.24
C SER A 428 4.46 9.51 20.70
N LYS A 429 4.00 10.35 21.62
CA LYS A 429 4.22 10.17 23.06
C LYS A 429 2.89 10.06 23.77
N LEU A 430 2.80 9.11 24.69
CA LEU A 430 1.63 8.94 25.54
C LEU A 430 2.08 8.77 26.99
N PHE A 431 1.32 9.35 27.91
CA PHE A 431 1.51 9.11 29.32
C PHE A 431 0.87 7.77 29.69
N MET A 432 1.60 6.92 30.40
CA MET A 432 1.11 5.63 30.90
C MET A 432 1.64 5.42 32.32
N GLU A 433 0.73 5.25 33.29
CA GLU A 433 1.13 5.01 34.67
C GLU A 433 1.61 3.57 34.85
N LEU A 434 2.92 3.32 34.90
CA LEU A 434 3.42 1.93 35.03
C LEU A 434 3.20 1.30 36.42
N ASP A 435 2.96 2.11 37.45
CA ASP A 435 3.02 1.70 38.86
C ASP A 435 1.64 1.61 39.57
N ASN A 436 0.52 1.86 38.88
CA ASN A 436 -0.78 1.81 39.53
C ASN A 436 -1.29 0.34 39.65
N ASP A 437 -1.20 -0.19 40.87
CA ASP A 437 -1.57 -1.56 41.31
C ASP A 437 -3.10 -1.75 41.54
N SER A 438 -3.97 -0.94 40.92
CA SER A 438 -5.41 -1.15 41.03
C SER A 438 -5.84 -2.36 40.20
N ASP A 439 -5.60 -3.54 40.75
CA ASP A 439 -5.96 -4.90 40.30
C ASP A 439 -7.48 -5.15 40.19
N SER A 440 -8.31 -4.10 40.16
CA SER A 440 -9.76 -4.23 40.13
C SER A 440 -10.36 -4.39 38.73
N ASP A 441 -9.55 -4.44 37.67
CA ASP A 441 -10.07 -4.44 36.30
C ASP A 441 -10.23 -5.86 35.74
N THR A 442 -11.49 -6.27 35.62
CA THR A 442 -11.97 -7.64 35.32
C THR A 442 -11.76 -8.09 33.87
N SER A 443 -10.77 -7.56 33.13
CA SER A 443 -10.54 -8.02 31.77
C SER A 443 -10.06 -9.47 31.79
N THR A 444 -10.86 -10.35 31.19
CA THR A 444 -10.54 -11.79 31.13
C THR A 444 -9.51 -12.05 30.03
N PRO A 445 -8.63 -13.07 30.16
CA PRO A 445 -7.66 -13.45 29.12
C PRO A 445 -8.27 -13.65 27.72
N VAL A 446 -9.58 -13.92 27.66
CA VAL A 446 -10.37 -14.04 26.42
C VAL A 446 -10.46 -12.71 25.67
N LEU A 447 -10.51 -11.57 26.36
CA LEU A 447 -10.57 -10.25 25.72
C LEU A 447 -9.22 -9.89 25.07
N ASP A 448 -8.11 -10.18 25.73
CA ASP A 448 -6.77 -9.94 25.18
C ASP A 448 -6.53 -10.79 23.92
N ASP A 449 -6.92 -12.07 23.94
CA ASP A 449 -6.86 -12.98 22.78
C ASP A 449 -7.77 -12.53 21.63
N LEU A 450 -8.88 -11.83 21.92
CA LEU A 450 -9.74 -11.23 20.90
C LEU A 450 -9.08 -10.01 20.25
N LEU A 451 -8.45 -9.15 21.06
CA LEU A 451 -7.77 -7.94 20.60
C LEU A 451 -6.51 -8.25 19.78
N ASP A 452 -5.86 -9.39 20.02
CA ASP A 452 -4.60 -9.75 19.35
C ASP A 452 -4.78 -10.61 18.08
N ARG A 453 -6.00 -10.83 17.61
CA ARG A 453 -6.26 -11.65 16.39
C ARG A 453 -5.54 -11.15 15.14
N PHE A 454 -5.21 -9.87 15.09
CA PHE A 454 -4.58 -9.19 13.96
C PHE A 454 -3.19 -8.67 14.27
N TYR A 455 -2.70 -8.92 15.48
CA TYR A 455 -1.42 -8.44 15.95
C TYR A 455 -0.56 -9.61 16.45
N THR A 456 0.72 -9.58 16.09
CA THR A 456 1.72 -10.41 16.77
C THR A 456 2.52 -9.51 17.69
N VAL A 457 2.51 -9.83 18.98
CA VAL A 457 3.22 -9.06 20.02
C VAL A 457 4.55 -9.72 20.33
N GLN A 458 5.62 -8.93 20.31
CA GLN A 458 6.99 -9.35 20.60
C GLN A 458 7.59 -8.43 21.67
N VAL A 459 8.50 -8.98 22.49
CA VAL A 459 9.28 -8.19 23.44
C VAL A 459 10.75 -8.28 23.07
N LYS A 460 11.43 -7.14 22.97
CA LYS A 460 12.87 -7.01 22.73
C LYS A 460 13.52 -6.34 23.92
N VAL A 461 14.33 -7.10 24.65
CA VAL A 461 15.07 -6.63 25.83
C VAL A 461 16.40 -6.03 25.42
#